data_AF-A0A6N4SQ95-F1
#
_entry.id   AF-A0A6N4SQ95-F1
#
_cell.length_a   1.000
_cell.length_b   1.000
_cell.length_c   1.000
_cell.angle_alpha   90.00
_cell.angle_beta   90.00
_cell.angle_gamma   90.00
#
_symmetry.space_group_name_H-M   'P 1'
#
loop_
_entity.id
_entity.type
_entity.pdbx_description
1 polymer ?
#
loop_
_entity_poly.entity_id
_entity_poly.type
_entity_poly.pdbx_seq_one_letter_code
_entity_poly.pdbx_strand_id
1 'polypeptide(L)'
;MEKKKAIAKKLGNNPAKKVTKVTKKVVNKKTDKHIQALAARIRQIRKKLGYTNADFFAYEHNISRSQFSRYESGEDIRFSSLMNVINALGMTAEEFFSEGFD
;
A
#
# COMPACT_ATOMS: atom_id res chain seq x y z
N MET A 1 -0.94 42.68 41.74
CA MET A 1 -0.76 42.15 40.37
C MET A 1 0.71 42.32 40.01
N GLU A 2 1.57 41.42 40.47
CA GLU A 2 1.90 40.13 39.86
C GLU A 2 3.14 40.21 38.95
N LYS A 3 4.27 39.83 39.58
CA LYS A 3 5.41 39.04 39.10
C LYS A 3 6.39 39.60 38.04
N LYS A 4 7.53 40.05 38.59
CA LYS A 4 8.91 39.53 38.43
C LYS A 4 9.57 39.46 37.03
N LYS A 5 10.59 40.31 36.89
CA LYS A 5 11.87 40.14 36.16
C LYS A 5 12.38 38.68 36.10
N ALA A 6 12.95 38.28 34.96
CA ALA A 6 14.32 37.73 34.88
C ALA A 6 14.81 37.60 33.42
N ILE A 7 15.96 38.24 33.17
CA ILE A 7 16.85 38.02 32.02
C ILE A 7 17.69 36.77 32.34
N ALA A 8 17.85 35.83 31.40
CA ALA A 8 19.07 35.04 31.25
C ALA A 8 19.02 34.15 30.00
N LYS A 9 19.86 34.52 29.04
CA LYS A 9 20.39 33.68 27.96
C LYS A 9 20.94 32.37 28.54
N LYS A 10 20.35 31.23 28.18
CA LYS A 10 21.01 29.91 28.26
C LYS A 10 21.06 29.31 26.86
N LEU A 11 22.20 29.56 26.20
CA LEU A 11 22.76 28.62 25.24
C LEU A 11 23.10 27.34 26.00
N GLY A 12 22.47 26.24 25.62
CA GLY A 12 22.88 24.89 25.95
C GLY A 12 22.97 24.10 24.64
N ASN A 13 24.20 23.92 24.15
CA ASN A 13 24.58 22.89 23.17
C ASN A 13 24.16 21.51 23.74
N ASN A 14 23.89 20.43 22.99
CA ASN A 14 24.66 19.81 21.92
C ASN A 14 23.89 18.53 21.45
N PRO A 15 24.45 17.59 20.64
CA PRO A 15 24.22 17.43 19.21
C PRO A 15 23.51 16.11 18.81
N ALA A 16 23.23 16.01 17.51
CA ALA A 16 23.08 14.75 16.75
C ALA A 16 21.89 13.83 17.10
N LYS A 17 21.00 13.64 16.11
CA LYS A 17 20.99 12.39 15.32
C LYS A 17 20.07 12.50 14.10
N LYS A 18 20.75 12.49 12.94
CA LYS A 18 20.42 11.84 11.66
C LYS A 18 18.93 11.73 11.28
N VAL A 19 18.65 12.27 10.10
CA VAL A 19 17.73 11.71 9.11
C VAL A 19 17.93 10.20 9.05
N THR A 20 17.16 9.44 9.83
CA THR A 20 17.14 8.00 9.73
C THR A 20 16.20 7.65 8.59
N LYS A 21 16.80 7.27 7.45
CA LYS A 21 16.18 6.39 6.46
C LYS A 21 15.54 5.21 7.19
N VAL A 22 14.23 5.26 7.45
CA VAL A 22 13.48 4.07 7.87
C VAL A 22 13.31 3.21 6.62
N THR A 23 14.38 2.51 6.27
CA THR A 23 14.32 1.34 5.41
C THR A 23 13.65 0.24 6.24
N LYS A 24 12.33 0.23 6.31
CA LYS A 24 11.58 -0.93 6.84
C LYS A 24 11.56 -2.04 5.78
N LYS A 25 12.69 -2.74 5.67
CA LYS A 25 12.80 -4.14 5.24
C LYS A 25 13.13 -4.88 6.54
N VAL A 26 12.41 -5.85 7.06
CA VAL A 26 12.03 -7.14 6.47
C VAL A 26 10.90 -7.69 7.36
N VAL A 27 9.69 -7.90 6.84
CA VAL A 27 8.76 -8.86 7.45
C VAL A 27 8.76 -10.06 6.53
N ASN A 28 9.48 -11.10 6.97
CA ASN A 28 9.50 -12.41 6.35
C ASN A 28 8.13 -13.08 6.56
N LYS A 29 7.09 -12.57 5.91
CA LYS A 29 5.80 -13.26 5.83
C LYS A 29 6.00 -14.24 4.68
N LYS A 30 6.05 -15.55 4.97
CA LYS A 30 5.69 -16.56 3.99
C LYS A 30 4.23 -16.29 3.63
N THR A 31 4.00 -15.32 2.75
CA THR A 31 2.70 -15.06 2.19
C THR A 31 2.38 -16.24 1.30
N ASP A 32 1.16 -16.74 1.45
CA ASP A 32 0.63 -17.88 0.71
C ASP A 32 0.92 -17.71 -0.80
N LYS A 33 1.36 -18.79 -1.46
CA LYS A 33 1.66 -18.78 -2.90
C LYS A 33 0.45 -18.28 -3.70
N HIS A 34 -0.76 -18.65 -3.29
CA HIS A 34 -2.00 -18.23 -3.92
C HIS A 34 -2.29 -16.73 -3.71
N ILE A 35 -1.96 -16.17 -2.54
CA ILE A 35 -2.10 -14.73 -2.29
C ILE A 35 -1.10 -13.94 -3.15
N GLN A 36 0.12 -14.45 -3.34
CA GLN A 36 1.10 -13.82 -4.23
C GLN A 36 0.71 -13.91 -5.70
N ALA A 37 0.18 -15.07 -6.13
CA ALA A 37 -0.39 -15.25 -7.45
C ALA A 37 -1.54 -14.26 -7.70
N LEU A 38 -2.44 -14.11 -6.72
CA LEU A 38 -3.55 -13.16 -6.77
C LEU A 38 -3.06 -11.71 -6.94
N ALA A 39 -2.08 -11.29 -6.14
CA ALA A 39 -1.49 -9.95 -6.22
C ALA A 39 -0.81 -9.69 -7.57
N ALA A 40 -0.07 -10.68 -8.08
CA ALA A 40 0.57 -10.62 -9.39
C ALA A 40 -0.48 -10.50 -10.50
N ARG A 41 -1.56 -11.28 -10.41
CA ARG A 41 -2.69 -11.28 -11.35
C ARG A 41 -3.35 -9.92 -11.45
N ILE A 42 -3.73 -9.33 -10.31
CA ILE A 42 -4.34 -7.99 -10.23
C ILE A 42 -3.43 -6.96 -10.91
N ARG A 43 -2.13 -6.97 -10.58
CA ARG A 43 -1.15 -6.03 -11.14
C ARG A 43 -0.96 -6.20 -12.64
N GLN A 44 -0.91 -7.43 -13.12
CA GLN A 44 -0.76 -7.73 -14.55
C GLN A 44 -1.93 -7.17 -15.34
N ILE A 45 -3.17 -7.44 -14.91
CA ILE A 45 -4.37 -6.96 -15.60
C ILE A 45 -4.43 -5.44 -15.56
N ARG A 46 -4.19 -4.81 -14.41
CA ARG A 46 -4.15 -3.34 -14.31
C ARG A 46 -3.18 -2.73 -15.34
N LYS A 47 -1.98 -3.32 -15.50
CA LYS A 47 -1.02 -2.86 -16.50
C LYS A 47 -1.50 -3.10 -17.93
N LYS A 48 -2.15 -4.24 -18.21
CA LYS A 48 -2.77 -4.53 -19.52
C LYS A 48 -3.84 -3.49 -19.88
N LEU A 49 -4.58 -2.98 -18.88
CA LEU A 49 -5.56 -1.90 -19.03
C LEU A 49 -4.93 -0.51 -19.23
N GLY A 50 -3.59 -0.39 -19.28
CA GLY A 50 -2.88 0.87 -19.51
C GLY A 50 -2.55 1.68 -18.24
N TYR A 51 -2.94 1.21 -17.07
CA TYR A 51 -2.65 1.89 -15.81
C TYR A 51 -1.23 1.58 -15.34
N THR A 52 -0.33 2.56 -15.45
CA THR A 52 1.03 2.45 -14.90
C THR A 52 1.04 2.69 -13.39
N ASN A 53 0.14 3.52 -12.88
CA ASN A 53 0.03 3.89 -11.47
C ASN A 53 -1.15 3.19 -10.77
N ALA A 54 -0.86 2.47 -9.68
CA ALA A 54 -1.86 1.79 -8.85
C ALA A 54 -2.79 2.77 -8.13
N ASP A 55 -2.28 3.93 -7.71
CA ASP A 55 -3.08 4.94 -7.01
C ASP A 55 -4.10 5.59 -7.95
N PHE A 56 -3.74 5.75 -9.22
CA PHE A 56 -4.65 6.30 -10.23
C PHE A 56 -5.79 5.34 -10.52
N PHE A 57 -5.49 4.05 -10.74
CA PHE A 57 -6.51 3.01 -10.87
C PHE A 57 -7.43 2.96 -9.65
N ALA A 58 -6.86 2.98 -8.44
CA ALA A 58 -7.65 2.95 -7.21
C ALA A 58 -8.59 4.16 -7.10
N TYR A 59 -8.10 5.36 -7.43
CA TYR A 59 -8.92 6.57 -7.43
C TYR A 59 -10.09 6.49 -8.43
N GLU A 60 -9.82 6.09 -9.67
CA GLU A 60 -10.83 6.01 -10.73
C GLU A 60 -11.94 5.00 -10.41
N HIS A 61 -11.58 3.88 -9.78
CA HIS A 61 -12.52 2.83 -9.41
C HIS A 61 -13.06 2.96 -7.97
N ASN A 62 -12.87 4.11 -7.31
CA ASN A 62 -13.33 4.37 -5.94
C ASN A 62 -12.85 3.35 -4.89
N ILE A 63 -11.65 2.81 -5.08
CA ILE A 63 -10.98 1.93 -4.13
C ILE A 63 -9.98 2.76 -3.31
N SER A 64 -9.88 2.52 -2.00
CA SER A 64 -8.86 3.18 -1.20
C SER A 64 -7.46 2.86 -1.75
N ARG A 65 -6.67 3.89 -2.05
CA ARG A 65 -5.27 3.76 -2.50
C ARG A 65 -4.47 2.80 -1.62
N SER A 66 -4.63 2.94 -0.30
CA SER A 66 -3.96 2.07 0.67
C SER A 66 -4.40 0.62 0.60
N GLN A 67 -5.69 0.35 0.34
CA GLN A 67 -6.21 -1.01 0.17
C GLN A 67 -5.67 -1.62 -1.12
N PHE A 68 -5.79 -0.90 -2.23
CA PHE A 68 -5.35 -1.40 -3.53
C PHE A 68 -3.84 -1.69 -3.55
N SER A 69 -3.03 -0.83 -2.93
CA SER A 69 -1.59 -1.05 -2.76
C SER A 69 -1.28 -2.32 -1.95
N ARG A 70 -2.04 -2.61 -0.88
CA ARG A 70 -1.92 -3.84 -0.08
C ARG A 70 -2.26 -5.08 -0.90
N TYR A 71 -3.31 -5.02 -1.71
CA TYR A 71 -3.72 -6.14 -2.56
C TYR A 71 -2.65 -6.47 -3.61
N GLU A 72 -2.05 -5.46 -4.25
CA GLU A 72 -0.94 -5.70 -5.18
C GLU A 72 0.36 -6.13 -4.49
N SER A 73 0.49 -5.91 -3.20
CA SER A 73 1.65 -6.34 -2.40
C SER A 73 1.48 -7.77 -1.85
N GLY A 74 0.32 -8.39 -2.08
CA GLY A 74 0.03 -9.75 -1.60
C GLY A 74 -0.34 -9.80 -0.13
N GLU A 75 -1.08 -8.81 0.35
CA GLU A 75 -1.87 -8.94 1.57
C GLU A 75 -3.16 -9.70 1.29
N ASP A 76 -3.68 -10.37 2.31
CA ASP A 76 -4.94 -11.10 2.23
C ASP A 76 -6.11 -10.14 1.92
N ILE A 77 -7.10 -10.64 1.18
CA ILE A 77 -8.25 -9.87 0.72
C ILE A 77 -9.53 -10.64 1.01
N ARG A 78 -10.54 -9.93 1.54
CA ARG A 78 -11.87 -10.52 1.72
C ARG A 78 -12.51 -10.77 0.37
N PHE A 79 -13.24 -11.89 0.24
CA PHE A 79 -13.91 -12.25 -1.01
C PHE A 79 -14.77 -11.12 -1.62
N SER A 80 -15.57 -10.40 -0.83
CA SER A 80 -16.36 -9.28 -1.35
C SER A 80 -15.52 -8.12 -1.91
N SER A 81 -14.38 -7.83 -1.27
CA SER A 81 -13.42 -6.85 -1.79
C SER A 81 -12.74 -7.34 -3.05
N LEU A 82 -12.44 -8.64 -3.14
CA LEU A 82 -11.90 -9.25 -4.34
C LEU A 82 -12.88 -9.14 -5.51
N MET A 83 -14.16 -9.45 -5.31
CA MET A 83 -15.17 -9.30 -6.36
C MET A 83 -15.28 -7.84 -6.84
N ASN A 84 -15.20 -6.86 -5.94
CA ASN A 84 -15.19 -5.45 -6.32
C ASN A 84 -13.95 -5.09 -7.16
N VAL A 85 -12.78 -5.63 -6.82
CA VAL A 85 -11.54 -5.42 -7.61
C VAL A 85 -11.66 -6.07 -8.98
N ILE A 86 -12.17 -7.31 -9.06
CA ILE A 86 -12.37 -8.02 -10.33
C ILE A 86 -13.33 -7.25 -11.25
N ASN A 87 -14.44 -6.75 -10.69
CA ASN A 87 -15.38 -5.90 -11.43
C ASN A 87 -14.73 -4.59 -11.89
N ALA A 88 -13.90 -3.96 -11.05
CA ALA A 88 -13.14 -2.76 -11.43
C ALA A 88 -12.11 -3.03 -12.55
N LEU A 89 -11.57 -4.25 -12.62
CA LEU A 89 -10.72 -4.70 -13.72
C LEU A 89 -11.52 -5.03 -15.00
N GLY A 90 -12.86 -4.94 -14.97
CA GLY A 90 -13.72 -5.08 -16.13
C GLY A 90 -13.86 -6.52 -16.64
N MET A 91 -13.76 -7.52 -15.76
CA MET A 91 -13.88 -8.93 -16.12
C MET A 91 -14.67 -9.73 -15.08
N THR A 92 -15.05 -10.96 -15.43
CA THR A 92 -15.71 -11.92 -14.54
C THR A 92 -14.69 -12.64 -13.65
N ALA A 93 -15.18 -13.28 -12.58
CA ALA A 93 -14.35 -14.12 -11.71
C ALA A 93 -13.75 -15.31 -12.48
N GLU A 94 -14.52 -15.90 -13.40
CA GLU A 94 -14.05 -17.01 -14.24
C GLU A 94 -12.85 -16.61 -15.10
N GLU A 95 -12.96 -15.51 -15.84
CA GLU A 95 -11.86 -14.96 -16.63
C GLU A 95 -10.65 -14.60 -15.76
N PHE A 96 -10.89 -14.03 -14.59
CA PHE A 96 -9.83 -13.65 -13.66
C PHE A 96 -9.01 -14.87 -13.19
N PHE A 97 -9.67 -15.97 -12.83
CA PHE A 97 -9.01 -17.17 -12.30
C PHE A 97 -8.55 -18.18 -13.36
N SER A 98 -8.87 -17.94 -14.64
CA SER A 98 -8.48 -18.83 -15.75
C SER A 98 -6.97 -18.94 -16.02
N GLU A 99 -6.16 -18.00 -15.53
CA GLU A 99 -4.70 -18.01 -15.71
C GLU A 99 -3.98 -17.45 -14.47
N GLY A 100 -2.74 -17.91 -14.24
CA GLY A 100 -1.86 -17.38 -13.18
C GLY A 100 -1.98 -18.07 -11.82
N PHE A 101 -2.63 -19.24 -11.73
CA PHE A 101 -2.86 -19.99 -10.49
C PHE A 101 -2.34 -21.45 -10.51
N ASP A 102 -1.30 -21.75 -11.30
CA ASP A 102 -0.64 -23.07 -11.39
C ASP A 102 0.22 -23.44 -10.16
#